data_AF-A0A7K2X3U0-F1
#
_entry.id   AF-A0A7K2X3U0-F1
#
_cell.length_a   1.000
_cell.length_b   1.000
_cell.length_c   1.000
_cell.angle_alpha   90.00
_cell.angle_beta   90.00
_cell.angle_gamma   90.00
#
_symmetry.space_group_name_H-M   'P 1'
#
loop_
_entity.id
_entity.type
_entity.pdbx_description
1 polymer ?
#
loop_
_entity_poly.entity_id
_entity_poly.type
_entity_poly.pdbx_seq_one_letter_code
_entity_poly.pdbx_strand_id
1 'polypeptide(L)'
;MTDRTTYVSLAGVRRRGWTDAMVRDLLGTPDVQGRDPRRWSLAPVRLYLLARVETVERTPEFAGAAEFSRARSSAAGACAERRRAAVLTAIRAEP
;
A
#
# COMPACT_ATOMS: atom_id res chain seq x y z
N MET A 1 -9.09 11.16 29.08
CA MET A 1 -8.15 10.04 28.88
C MET A 1 -7.13 10.49 27.86
N THR A 2 -5.86 10.50 28.22
CA THR A 2 -4.78 11.07 27.40
C THR A 2 -4.63 10.23 26.14
N ASP A 3 -5.08 10.77 25.01
CA ASP A 3 -4.95 10.16 23.70
C ASP A 3 -3.44 10.03 23.41
N ARG A 4 -2.87 8.85 23.64
CA ARG A 4 -1.46 8.62 23.37
C ARG A 4 -1.31 8.67 21.87
N THR A 5 -0.76 9.78 21.37
CA THR A 5 -0.54 10.02 19.94
C THR A 5 0.28 8.87 19.37
N THR A 6 -0.43 7.95 18.71
CA THR A 6 0.14 6.73 18.17
C THR A 6 0.32 6.92 16.67
N TYR A 7 1.55 6.69 16.22
CA TYR A 7 1.90 6.82 14.82
C TYR A 7 2.13 5.44 14.20
N VAL A 8 1.78 5.32 12.93
CA VAL A 8 2.06 4.16 12.09
C VAL A 8 2.92 4.60 10.91
N SER A 9 3.95 3.82 10.60
CA SER A 9 4.80 4.09 9.44
C SER A 9 4.08 3.76 8.13
N LEU A 10 4.53 4.31 7.00
CA LEU A 10 4.01 3.96 5.68
C LEU A 10 3.96 2.44 5.44
N ALA A 11 4.98 1.70 5.90
CA ALA A 11 4.98 0.24 5.80
C ALA A 11 3.88 -0.42 6.66
N GLY A 12 3.61 0.14 7.85
CA GLY A 12 2.50 -0.30 8.68
C GLY A 12 1.14 -0.01 8.06
N VAL A 13 0.98 1.16 7.42
CA VAL A 13 -0.23 1.53 6.67
C VAL A 13 -0.45 0.55 5.50
N ARG A 14 0.58 0.25 4.72
CA ARG A 14 0.49 -0.75 3.62
C ARG A 14 0.07 -2.14 4.10
N ARG A 15 0.57 -2.59 5.26
CA ARG A 15 0.15 -3.88 5.85
C ARG A 15 -1.33 -3.93 6.23
N ARG A 16 -1.98 -2.78 6.42
CA ARG A 16 -3.43 -2.68 6.63
C ARG A 16 -4.25 -2.70 5.33
N GLY A 17 -3.62 -2.95 4.19
CA GLY A 17 -4.29 -3.06 2.88
C GLY A 17 -4.30 -1.77 2.06
N TRP A 18 -3.60 -0.74 2.53
CA TRP A 18 -3.45 0.52 1.80
C TRP A 18 -2.46 0.38 0.64
N THR A 19 -2.82 0.94 -0.51
CA THR A 19 -1.90 1.15 -1.64
C THR A 19 -1.32 2.55 -1.62
N ASP A 20 -0.22 2.77 -2.33
CA ASP A 20 0.39 4.10 -2.44
C ASP A 20 -0.55 5.14 -3.06
N ALA A 21 -1.43 4.72 -3.98
CA ALA A 21 -2.46 5.58 -4.53
C ALA A 21 -3.46 5.99 -3.45
N MET A 22 -3.99 5.05 -2.65
CA MET A 22 -4.90 5.38 -1.54
C MET A 22 -4.24 6.27 -0.51
N VAL A 23 -2.97 6.03 -0.18
CA VAL A 23 -2.24 6.87 0.76
C VAL A 23 -2.14 8.29 0.22
N ARG A 24 -1.80 8.46 -1.07
CA ARG A 24 -1.74 9.79 -1.70
C ARG A 24 -3.12 10.45 -1.76
N ASP A 25 -4.15 9.71 -2.15
CA ASP A 25 -5.45 10.26 -2.53
C ASP A 25 -6.37 10.47 -1.32
N LEU A 26 -6.28 9.63 -0.27
CA LEU A 26 -7.15 9.69 0.91
C LEU A 26 -6.42 10.20 2.17
N LEU A 27 -5.15 9.84 2.37
CA LEU A 27 -4.38 10.31 3.53
C LEU A 27 -3.54 11.56 3.22
N GLY A 28 -3.12 11.74 1.97
CA GLY A 28 -2.26 12.85 1.56
C GLY A 28 -0.93 12.89 2.30
N THR A 29 -0.59 14.07 2.81
CA THR A 29 0.69 14.35 3.46
C THR A 29 0.83 13.58 4.78
N PRO A 30 1.99 12.95 5.05
CA PRO A 30 2.27 12.34 6.35
C PRO A 30 2.22 13.39 7.48
N ASP A 31 1.79 12.96 8.66
CA ASP A 31 1.76 13.81 9.87
C ASP A 31 3.17 14.12 10.38
N VAL A 32 4.10 13.18 10.22
CA VAL A 32 5.53 13.39 10.48
C VAL A 32 6.35 12.86 9.32
N GLN A 33 7.23 13.70 8.80
CA GLN A 33 8.17 13.35 7.75
C GLN A 33 9.58 13.82 8.13
N GLY A 34 10.57 12.93 8.01
CA GLY A 34 11.94 13.27 8.37
C GLY A 34 12.92 12.16 8.03
N ARG A 35 14.20 12.40 8.32
CA ARG A 35 15.24 11.38 8.19
C ARG A 35 15.34 10.59 9.49
N ASP A 36 15.45 9.27 9.41
CA ASP A 36 15.72 8.46 10.61
C ASP A 36 17.21 8.55 10.95
N PRO A 37 17.59 9.12 12.10
CA PRO A 37 19.00 9.18 12.49
C PRO A 37 19.60 7.79 12.75
N ARG A 38 18.78 6.76 12.97
CA ARG A 38 19.23 5.38 13.23
C ARG A 38 19.30 4.52 11.97
N ARG A 39 18.84 5.04 10.83
CA ARG A 39 18.78 4.29 9.57
C ARG A 39 19.64 5.00 8.52
N TRP A 40 20.59 4.28 7.93
CA TRP A 40 21.47 4.82 6.87
C TRP A 40 20.70 5.19 5.58
N SER A 41 19.44 4.75 5.45
CA SER A 41 18.64 5.02 4.26
C SER A 41 18.39 6.52 4.06
N LEU A 42 18.59 6.98 2.81
CA LEU A 42 18.25 8.35 2.39
C LEU A 42 16.73 8.57 2.24
N ALA A 43 15.92 7.50 2.25
CA ALA A 43 14.48 7.63 2.13
C ALA A 43 13.89 8.23 3.41
N PRO A 44 13.07 9.29 3.33
CA PRO A 44 12.44 9.88 4.50
C PRO A 44 11.45 8.90 5.14
N VAL A 45 11.48 8.83 6.46
CA VAL A 45 10.42 8.21 7.25
C VAL A 45 9.15 9.03 7.08
N ARG A 46 8.05 8.34 6.85
CA ARG A 46 6.70 8.90 6.80
C ARG A 46 5.86 8.21 7.85
N LEU A 47 5.36 8.99 8.80
CA LEU A 47 4.49 8.53 9.86
C LEU A 47 3.12 9.19 9.71
N TYR A 48 2.10 8.40 9.97
CA TYR A 48 0.70 8.78 9.91
C TYR A 48 0.07 8.56 11.28
N LEU A 49 -0.78 9.47 11.72
CA LEU A 49 -1.56 9.31 12.94
C LEU A 49 -2.48 8.10 12.78
N LEU A 50 -2.38 7.17 13.71
CA LEU A 50 -3.18 5.95 13.69
C LEU A 50 -4.67 6.27 13.69
N ALA A 51 -5.09 7.23 14.54
CA ALA A 51 -6.48 7.68 14.60
C ALA A 51 -6.98 8.21 13.25
N ARG A 52 -6.14 8.92 12.50
CA ARG A 52 -6.50 9.44 11.16
C ARG A 52 -6.69 8.30 10.17
N VAL A 53 -5.77 7.34 10.17
CA VAL A 53 -5.87 6.14 9.32
C VAL A 53 -7.16 5.38 9.62
N GLU A 54 -7.47 5.14 10.89
CA GLU A 54 -8.67 4.41 11.31
C GLU A 54 -9.97 5.17 11.01
N THR A 55 -9.95 6.50 11.07
CA THR A 55 -11.10 7.31 10.63
C THR A 55 -11.35 7.13 9.14
N VAL A 56 -10.30 7.17 8.30
CA VAL A 56 -10.47 6.99 6.86
C VAL A 56 -10.85 5.54 6.51
N GLU A 57 -10.33 4.55 7.24
CA GLU A 57 -10.71 3.14 7.05
C GLU A 57 -12.22 2.89 7.26
N ARG A 58 -12.91 3.74 8.03
CA ARG A 58 -14.36 3.66 8.26
C ARG A 58 -15.20 4.35 7.18
N THR A 59 -14.59 5.04 6.23
CA THR A 59 -15.34 5.80 5.22
C THR A 59 -15.65 4.93 3.98
N PRO A 60 -16.77 5.19 3.29
CA PRO A 60 -17.15 4.44 2.10
C PRO A 60 -16.15 4.62 0.94
N GLU A 61 -15.45 5.75 0.88
CA GLU A 61 -14.42 6.02 -0.13
C GLU A 61 -13.25 5.03 0.01
N PHE A 62 -12.85 4.73 1.25
CA PHE A 62 -11.82 3.71 1.48
C PHE A 62 -12.32 2.32 1.10
N ALA A 63 -13.56 1.97 1.46
CA ALA A 63 -14.14 0.68 1.09
C ALA A 63 -14.15 0.48 -0.44
N GLY A 64 -14.63 1.47 -1.20
CA GLY A 64 -14.67 1.43 -2.65
C GLY A 64 -13.26 1.37 -3.28
N ALA A 65 -12.33 2.18 -2.77
CA ALA A 65 -10.94 2.12 -3.23
C ALA A 65 -10.31 0.75 -2.94
N ALA A 66 -10.57 0.17 -1.76
CA ALA A 66 -10.04 -1.13 -1.34
C ALA A 66 -10.54 -2.26 -2.23
N GLU A 67 -11.83 -2.28 -2.54
CA GLU A 67 -12.41 -3.23 -3.49
C GLU A 67 -11.81 -3.08 -4.89
N PHE A 68 -11.73 -1.85 -5.40
CA PHE A 68 -11.15 -1.59 -6.71
C PHE A 68 -9.69 -2.03 -6.79
N SER A 69 -8.91 -1.78 -5.73
CA SER A 69 -7.51 -2.22 -5.66
C SER A 69 -7.38 -3.74 -5.62
N ARG A 70 -8.23 -4.44 -4.86
CA ARG A 70 -8.24 -5.92 -4.84
C ARG A 70 -8.59 -6.48 -6.21
N ALA A 71 -9.63 -5.95 -6.85
CA ALA A 71 -10.05 -6.35 -8.20
C ALA A 71 -8.94 -6.11 -9.24
N ARG A 72 -8.21 -4.99 -9.14
CA ARG A 72 -7.08 -4.70 -10.02
C ARG A 72 -5.91 -5.66 -9.78
N SER A 73 -5.63 -5.98 -8.51
CA SER A 73 -4.56 -6.90 -8.14
C SER A 73 -4.83 -8.33 -8.64
N SER A 74 -6.06 -8.82 -8.51
CA SER A 74 -6.45 -10.12 -9.05
C SER A 74 -6.37 -10.17 -10.58
N ALA A 75 -6.85 -9.12 -11.26
CA ALA A 75 -6.74 -9.00 -12.72
C ALA A 75 -5.27 -8.95 -13.21
N ALA A 76 -4.41 -8.21 -12.50
CA ALA A 76 -2.98 -8.16 -12.79
C ALA A 76 -2.32 -9.53 -12.59
N GLY A 77 -2.66 -10.25 -11.52
CA GLY A 77 -2.19 -11.61 -11.26
C GLY A 77 -2.58 -12.57 -12.39
N ALA A 78 -3.83 -12.54 -12.83
CA ALA A 78 -4.30 -13.36 -13.95
C ALA A 78 -3.62 -13.02 -15.29
N CYS A 79 -3.24 -11.76 -15.51
CA CYS A 79 -2.46 -11.37 -16.69
C CYS A 79 -1.01 -11.86 -16.60
N ALA A 80 -0.38 -11.73 -15.42
CA ALA A 80 0.99 -12.21 -15.19
C ALA A 80 1.09 -13.72 -15.38
N GLU A 81 0.11 -14.48 -14.88
CA GLU A 81 0.10 -15.94 -15.04
C GLU A 81 -0.08 -16.35 -16.50
N ARG A 82 -0.95 -15.67 -17.26
CA ARG A 82 -1.11 -15.92 -18.70
C ARG A 82 0.19 -15.67 -19.48
N ARG A 83 0.92 -14.59 -19.16
CA ARG A 83 2.22 -14.31 -19.79
C ARG A 83 3.25 -15.38 -19.42
N ARG A 84 3.29 -15.78 -18.16
CA ARG A 84 4.19 -16.84 -17.68
C ARG A 84 3.91 -18.16 -18.38
N ALA A 85 2.64 -18.55 -18.49
CA ALA A 85 2.22 -19.76 -19.19
C ALA A 85 2.60 -19.71 -20.68
N ALA A 86 2.36 -18.58 -21.36
CA ALA A 86 2.76 -18.40 -22.76
C ALA A 86 4.29 -18.53 -22.96
N VAL A 87 5.08 -17.95 -22.05
CA VAL A 87 6.55 -18.05 -22.08
C VAL A 87 7.00 -19.51 -21.86
N LEU A 88 6.42 -20.22 -20.88
CA LEU A 88 6.76 -21.62 -20.62
C LEU A 88 6.40 -22.54 -21.79
N THR A 89 5.28 -22.28 -22.46
CA THR A 89 4.88 -23.02 -23.68
C THR A 89 5.86 -22.78 -24.81
N ALA A 90 6.31 -21.53 -25.02
CA ALA A 90 7.29 -21.21 -26.05
C ALA A 90 8.63 -21.92 -25.81
N ILE A 91 9.15 -21.89 -24.57
CA ILE A 91 10.39 -22.58 -24.19
C ILE A 91 10.28 -24.09 -24.45
N ARG A 92 9.13 -24.71 -24.17
CA ARG A 92 8.92 -26.15 -24.37
C ARG A 92 8.76 -26.54 -25.85
N ALA A 93 8.44 -25.58 -26.72
CA ALA A 93 8.27 -25.79 -28.15
C ALA A 93 9.56 -25.56 -28.97
N GLU A 94 10.64 -25.11 -28.32
CA GLU A 94 11.98 -25.06 -28.93
C GLU A 94 12.56 -26.49 -29.05
N PRO A 95 13.07 -26.89 -30.23
CA PRO A 95 13.53 -28.25 -30.53
C PRO A 95 14.86 -28.65 -29.87
#